data_AF-A0A6M3LQP7-F1
#
_entry.id   AF-A0A6M3LQP7-F1
#
_cell.length_a   1.000
_cell.length_b   1.000
_cell.length_c   1.000
_cell.angle_alpha   90.00
_cell.angle_beta   90.00
_cell.angle_gamma   90.00
#
_symmetry.space_group_name_H-M   'P 1'
#
loop_
_entity.id
_entity.type
_entity.pdbx_description
1 polymer ?
#
loop_
_entity_poly.entity_id
_entity_poly.type
_entity_poly.pdbx_seq_one_letter_code
_entity_poly.pdbx_strand_id
1 'polypeptide(L)'
;MAMDRAERRRLIKELRKDYKVFAKRCLKIKIKAGEIAPFDFNAAQEHIHKEIEDQLKRIGKVRKVLLKGRQQGGSTYVAGRYYKKV
;
A
#
# COMPACT_ATOMS: atom_id res chain seq x y z
N MET A 1 -12.30 -22.33 -5.53
CA MET A 1 -12.20 -22.49 -7.00
C MET A 1 -10.87 -21.92 -7.46
N ALA A 2 -10.16 -22.62 -8.35
CA ALA A 2 -8.92 -22.08 -8.91
C ALA A 2 -9.26 -20.93 -9.87
N MET A 3 -8.60 -19.78 -9.73
CA MET A 3 -8.77 -18.65 -10.65
C MET A 3 -8.39 -19.05 -12.06
N ASP A 4 -9.21 -18.69 -13.03
CA ASP A 4 -8.88 -18.89 -14.44
C ASP A 4 -7.75 -17.93 -14.90
N ARG A 5 -7.25 -18.15 -16.13
CA ARG A 5 -6.14 -17.37 -16.68
C ARG A 5 -6.50 -15.90 -16.92
N ALA A 6 -7.74 -15.60 -17.30
CA ALA A 6 -8.23 -14.24 -17.52
C ALA A 6 -8.41 -13.51 -16.18
N GLU A 7 -8.96 -14.16 -15.17
CA GLU A 7 -9.09 -13.65 -13.81
C GLU A 7 -7.71 -13.33 -13.21
N ARG A 8 -6.75 -14.25 -13.32
CA ARG A 8 -5.39 -14.02 -12.84
C ARG A 8 -4.73 -12.82 -13.54
N ARG A 9 -4.94 -12.65 -14.85
CA ARG A 9 -4.45 -11.49 -15.61
C ARG A 9 -5.08 -10.18 -15.12
N ARG A 10 -6.39 -10.17 -14.87
CA ARG A 10 -7.10 -8.99 -14.32
C ARG A 10 -6.56 -8.61 -12.95
N LEU A 11 -6.39 -9.60 -12.06
CA LEU A 11 -5.84 -9.38 -10.74
C LEU A 11 -4.41 -8.82 -10.80
N ILE A 12 -3.53 -9.40 -11.61
CA ILE A 12 -2.16 -8.88 -11.76
C ILE A 12 -2.16 -7.43 -12.27
N LYS A 13 -3.05 -7.10 -13.21
CA LYS A 13 -3.20 -5.72 -13.71
C LYS A 13 -3.61 -4.76 -12.60
N GLU A 14 -4.54 -5.17 -11.75
CA GLU A 14 -5.01 -4.38 -10.60
C GLU A 14 -3.89 -4.18 -9.56
N LEU A 15 -3.20 -5.25 -9.17
CA LEU A 15 -2.09 -5.21 -8.21
C LEU A 15 -0.93 -4.30 -8.68
N ARG A 16 -0.69 -4.22 -9.99
CA ARG A 16 0.32 -3.31 -10.55
C ARG A 16 -0.13 -1.86 -10.51
N LYS A 17 -1.43 -1.59 -10.68
CA LYS A 17 -1.99 -0.25 -10.75
C LYS A 17 -2.21 0.36 -9.37
N ASP A 18 -2.71 -0.41 -8.43
CA ASP A 18 -3.18 0.08 -7.13
C ASP A 18 -2.32 -0.48 -5.99
N TYR A 19 -1.58 0.41 -5.33
CA TYR A 19 -0.72 0.03 -4.21
C TYR A 19 -1.52 -0.43 -2.99
N LYS A 20 -2.71 0.12 -2.72
CA LYS A 20 -3.55 -0.31 -1.60
C LYS A 20 -4.06 -1.73 -1.82
N VAL A 21 -4.47 -2.08 -3.04
CA VAL A 21 -4.86 -3.45 -3.40
C VAL A 21 -3.66 -4.39 -3.28
N PHE A 22 -2.48 -3.98 -3.79
CA PHE A 22 -1.25 -4.75 -3.63
C PHE A 22 -0.89 -4.99 -2.16
N ALA A 23 -0.92 -3.95 -1.32
CA ALA A 23 -0.61 -4.08 0.10
C ALA A 23 -1.54 -5.07 0.79
N LYS A 24 -2.85 -4.93 0.59
CA LYS A 24 -3.86 -5.79 1.20
C LYS A 24 -3.79 -7.24 0.72
N ARG A 25 -3.45 -7.49 -0.55
CA ARG A 25 -3.44 -8.84 -1.14
C ARG A 25 -2.09 -9.55 -1.03
N CYS A 26 -0.99 -8.81 -1.05
CA CYS A 26 0.36 -9.37 -1.18
C CYS A 26 1.26 -9.13 0.03
N LEU A 27 0.94 -8.17 0.90
CA LEU A 27 1.75 -7.86 2.08
C LEU A 27 1.05 -8.32 3.36
N LYS A 28 1.87 -8.71 4.33
CA LYS A 28 1.43 -9.07 5.68
C LYS A 28 2.25 -8.30 6.71
N ILE A 29 1.63 -7.94 7.82
CA ILE A 29 2.27 -7.24 8.93
C ILE A 29 1.94 -7.95 10.23
N LYS A 30 2.87 -7.90 11.20
CA LYS A 30 2.58 -8.28 12.58
C LYS A 30 1.89 -7.10 13.25
N ILE A 31 0.62 -7.25 13.63
CA ILE A 31 -0.13 -6.19 14.30
C ILE A 31 0.15 -6.21 15.81
N LYS A 32 -0.33 -5.18 16.53
CA LYS A 32 -0.01 -5.00 17.95
C LYS A 32 -0.49 -6.16 18.84
N ALA A 33 -1.60 -6.80 18.47
CA ALA A 33 -2.11 -7.97 19.17
C ALA A 33 -1.26 -9.24 18.95
N GLY A 34 -0.27 -9.17 18.05
CA GLY A 34 0.76 -10.19 17.85
C GLY A 34 0.52 -11.09 16.64
N GLU A 35 -0.69 -11.08 16.07
CA GLU A 35 -1.02 -11.84 14.88
C GLU A 35 -0.44 -11.24 13.60
N ILE A 36 -0.26 -12.11 12.60
CA ILE A 36 0.12 -11.73 11.24
C ILE A 36 -1.17 -11.52 10.45
N ALA A 37 -1.42 -10.29 10.03
CA ALA A 37 -2.61 -9.89 9.29
C ALA A 37 -2.23 -9.29 7.92
N PRO A 38 -3.17 -9.27 6.95
CA PRO A 38 -2.99 -8.50 5.72
C PRO A 38 -2.67 -7.04 6.01
N PHE A 39 -1.82 -6.42 5.19
CA PHE A 39 -1.53 -4.99 5.34
C PHE A 39 -2.66 -4.15 4.75
N ASP A 40 -3.70 -3.92 5.55
CA ASP A 40 -4.73 -2.92 5.25
C ASP A 40 -4.35 -1.57 5.86
N PHE A 41 -4.64 -0.49 5.15
CA PHE A 41 -4.23 0.84 5.59
C PHE A 41 -5.15 1.35 6.70
N ASN A 42 -4.54 1.94 7.72
CA ASN A 42 -5.26 2.74 8.70
C ASN A 42 -5.54 4.16 8.16
N ALA A 43 -6.37 4.94 8.85
CA ALA A 43 -6.75 6.29 8.45
C ALA A 43 -5.54 7.24 8.19
N ALA A 44 -4.47 7.14 8.99
CA ALA A 44 -3.27 7.96 8.78
C ALA A 44 -2.53 7.53 7.50
N GLN A 45 -2.43 6.23 7.23
CA GLN A 45 -1.80 5.70 6.02
C GLN A 45 -2.62 6.01 4.76
N GLU A 46 -3.96 6.02 4.85
CA GLU A 46 -4.86 6.49 3.77
C GLU A 46 -4.58 7.96 3.43
N HIS A 47 -4.45 8.81 4.46
CA HIS A 47 -4.14 10.22 4.26
C HIS A 47 -2.76 10.41 3.59
N ILE A 48 -1.74 9.71 4.10
CA ILE A 48 -0.40 9.69 3.50
C ILE A 48 -0.46 9.23 2.03
N HIS A 49 -1.25 8.18 1.77
CA HIS A 49 -1.43 7.65 0.43
C HIS A 49 -2.02 8.66 -0.54
N LYS A 50 -3.13 9.29 -0.15
CA LYS A 50 -3.79 10.32 -0.96
C LYS A 50 -2.82 11.46 -1.29
N GLU A 51 -2.10 11.96 -0.30
CA GLU A 51 -1.17 13.09 -0.47
C GLU A 51 0.01 12.77 -1.40
N ILE A 52 0.54 11.54 -1.31
CA ILE A 52 1.65 11.08 -2.15
C ILE A 52 1.18 10.85 -3.59
N GLU A 53 0.03 10.18 -3.78
CA GLU A 53 -0.51 9.92 -5.12
C GLU A 53 -0.93 11.21 -5.82
N ASP A 54 -1.49 12.19 -5.10
CA ASP A 54 -1.82 13.50 -5.67
C ASP A 54 -0.56 14.23 -6.18
N GLN A 55 0.51 14.27 -5.39
CA GLN A 55 1.78 14.87 -5.82
C GLN A 55 2.38 14.13 -7.02
N LEU A 56 2.37 12.79 -6.99
CA LEU A 56 2.86 11.96 -8.09
C LEU A 56 2.07 12.25 -9.37
N LYS A 57 0.74 12.35 -9.28
CA LYS A 57 -0.14 12.65 -10.42
C LYS A 57 0.13 14.06 -10.99
N ARG A 58 0.34 15.06 -10.14
CA ARG A 58 0.56 16.45 -10.55
C ARG A 58 1.96 16.74 -11.07
N ILE A 59 3.00 16.13 -10.48
CA ILE A 59 4.41 16.52 -10.67
C ILE A 59 5.23 15.39 -11.31
N GLY A 60 4.78 14.14 -11.23
CA GLY A 60 5.53 12.96 -11.70
C GLY A 60 6.67 12.51 -10.76
N LYS A 61 6.92 13.25 -9.67
CA LYS A 61 7.91 12.94 -8.63
C LYS A 61 7.35 13.26 -7.25
N VAL A 62 7.85 12.58 -6.22
CA VAL A 62 7.38 12.74 -4.84
C VAL A 62 8.52 13.13 -3.91
N ARG A 63 8.31 14.22 -3.17
CA ARG A 63 9.08 14.59 -1.97
C ARG A 63 8.08 15.19 -0.98
N LYS A 64 7.82 14.48 0.11
CA LYS A 64 6.92 14.91 1.19
C LYS A 64 7.68 14.90 2.52
N VAL A 65 7.47 15.94 3.33
CA VAL A 65 7.84 15.95 4.74
C VAL A 65 6.60 15.58 5.52
N LEU A 66 6.70 14.52 6.32
CA LEU A 66 5.55 13.98 7.07
C LEU A 66 5.61 14.43 8.53
N LEU A 67 4.73 15.35 8.92
CA LEU A 67 4.43 15.56 10.33
C LEU A 67 3.55 14.41 10.82
N LYS A 68 4.09 13.55 11.69
CA LYS A 68 3.40 12.34 12.15
C LYS A 68 3.30 12.27 13.66
N GLY A 69 2.16 11.77 14.15
CA GLY A 69 2.00 11.34 15.53
C GLY A 69 2.72 10.01 15.81
N ARG A 70 2.76 9.61 17.10
CA ARG A 70 3.28 8.29 17.48
C ARG A 70 2.35 7.19 16.96
N GLN A 71 2.94 6.04 16.62
CA GLN A 71 2.22 4.80 16.28
C GLN A 71 1.25 4.88 15.07
N GLN A 72 1.42 5.82 14.15
CA GLN A 72 0.57 5.93 12.94
C GLN A 72 0.97 4.99 11.78
N GLY A 73 2.15 4.37 11.84
CA GLY A 73 2.56 3.38 10.82
C GLY A 73 3.05 3.97 9.49
N GLY A 74 3.52 5.23 9.46
CA GLY A 74 4.07 5.84 8.24
C GLY A 74 5.28 5.08 7.66
N SER A 75 6.17 4.56 8.50
CA SER A 75 7.31 3.74 8.05
C SER A 75 6.87 2.42 7.43
N THR A 76 5.84 1.76 7.97
CA THR A 76 5.27 0.52 7.40
C THR A 76 4.71 0.76 6.01
N TYR A 77 4.02 1.89 5.82
CA TYR A 77 3.51 2.32 4.52
C TYR A 77 4.66 2.54 3.52
N VAL A 78 5.70 3.28 3.89
CA VAL A 78 6.83 3.54 3.00
C VAL A 78 7.58 2.23 2.68
N ALA A 79 7.81 1.38 3.68
CA ALA A 79 8.42 0.08 3.51
C ALA A 79 7.65 -0.80 2.51
N GLY A 80 6.32 -0.86 2.63
CA GLY A 80 5.49 -1.63 1.73
C GLY A 80 5.60 -1.20 0.26
N ARG A 81 5.86 0.08 -0.02
CA ARG A 81 6.11 0.55 -1.39
C ARG A 81 7.40 0.00 -2.00
N TYR A 82 8.44 -0.23 -1.21
CA TYR A 82 9.70 -0.82 -1.71
C TYR A 82 9.54 -2.28 -2.17
N TYR A 83 8.56 -3.00 -1.63
CA TYR A 83 8.24 -4.36 -2.08
C TYR A 83 7.50 -4.38 -3.42
N LYS A 84 6.78 -3.31 -3.76
CA LYS A 84 6.12 -3.18 -5.06
C LYS A 84 7.13 -2.78 -6.14
N LYS A 85 7.91 -3.75 -6.61
CA LYS A 85 8.81 -3.62 -7.77
C LYS A 85 8.08 -4.00 -9.06
N VAL A 86 7.03 -3.25 -9.40
CA VAL A 86 6.20 -3.49 -10.59
C VAL A 86 5.50 -2.24 -11.07
#